data_AF-A0AA91JXL3-F1
#
_entry.id   AF-A0AA91JXL3-F1
#
_cell.length_a   1.000
_cell.length_b   1.000
_cell.length_c   1.000
_cell.angle_alpha   90.00
_cell.angle_beta   90.00
_cell.angle_gamma   90.00
#
_symmetry.space_group_name_H-M   'P 1'
#
loop_
_entity.id
_entity.type
_entity.pdbx_description
1 polymer ?
#
loop_
_entity_poly.entity_id
_entity_poly.type
_entity_poly.pdbx_seq_one_letter_code
_entity_poly.pdbx_strand_id
1 'polypeptide(L)'
;MLTAFTAGLLLITVSELGDKTFFIAVILAMHHSRRLVFAGVIAALAAMTILSVVLGQAVSILPKVYIHHAEIALFLGFGIKLLYDASRMPAFSCDKEVVEEAEAAVKQADMQLPKKKNALAILTEAFVLTFMAEWGDRTQIATIALAAGNNAIGVTTGAILGHAICAAVAVIGGRMLAGRISERKLTFIGGFLFLLFGVVAAIEGA
;
A
#
# COMPACT_ATOMS: atom_id res chain seq x y z
N MET A 1 -0.04 21.32 -3.80
CA MET A 1 1.22 20.52 -3.86
C MET A 1 1.52 19.88 -2.52
N LEU A 2 1.81 20.69 -1.48
CA LEU A 2 2.20 20.18 -0.17
C LEU A 2 1.12 19.32 0.50
N THR A 3 -0.15 19.76 0.45
CA THR A 3 -1.29 19.00 0.97
C THR A 3 -1.43 17.62 0.31
N ALA A 4 -1.39 17.59 -1.03
CA ALA A 4 -1.43 16.36 -1.82
C ALA A 4 -0.24 15.43 -1.52
N PHE A 5 0.96 16.00 -1.34
CA PHE A 5 2.16 15.25 -0.94
C PHE A 5 2.00 14.64 0.44
N THR A 6 1.58 15.43 1.44
CA THR A 6 1.39 14.94 2.80
C THR A 6 0.26 13.92 2.89
N ALA A 7 -0.82 14.10 2.14
CA ALA A 7 -1.94 13.16 2.08
C ALA A 7 -1.48 11.82 1.49
N GLY A 8 -0.81 11.83 0.33
CA GLY A 8 -0.27 10.62 -0.29
C GLY A 8 0.77 9.93 0.60
N LEU A 9 1.69 10.69 1.20
CA LEU A 9 2.71 10.15 2.10
C LEU A 9 2.10 9.47 3.32
N LEU A 10 1.19 10.15 4.03
CA LEU A 10 0.57 9.61 5.24
C LEU A 10 -0.34 8.44 4.93
N LEU A 11 -1.20 8.56 3.91
CA LEU A 11 -2.12 7.52 3.51
C LEU A 11 -1.37 6.22 3.21
N ILE A 12 -0.38 6.29 2.30
CA ILE A 12 0.38 5.12 1.88
C ILE A 12 1.19 4.57 3.06
N THR A 13 1.94 5.41 3.78
CA THR A 13 2.81 4.90 4.84
C THR A 13 2.01 4.18 5.93
N VAL A 14 0.86 4.71 6.33
CA VAL A 14 0.05 4.12 7.40
C VAL A 14 -0.72 2.89 6.93
N SER A 15 -1.23 2.92 5.70
CA SER A 15 -2.13 1.87 5.19
C SER A 15 -1.37 0.67 4.63
N GLU A 16 -0.15 0.87 4.13
CA GLU A 16 0.71 -0.21 3.62
C GLU A 16 1.57 -0.86 4.70
N LEU A 17 1.75 -0.19 5.85
CA LEU A 17 2.58 -0.76 6.90
C LEU A 17 1.90 -2.01 7.45
N GLY A 18 2.61 -3.13 7.42
CA GLY A 18 2.10 -4.41 7.92
C GLY A 18 0.97 -5.03 7.09
N ASP A 19 0.71 -4.54 5.86
CA ASP A 19 -0.18 -5.23 4.92
C ASP A 19 0.56 -6.40 4.23
N LYS A 20 -0.16 -7.15 3.40
CA LYS A 20 0.33 -8.32 2.66
C LYS A 20 1.61 -8.04 1.88
N THR A 21 1.69 -6.92 1.17
CA THR A 21 2.84 -6.56 0.33
C THR A 21 4.07 -6.19 1.15
N PHE A 22 3.87 -5.60 2.34
CA PHE A 22 4.92 -5.40 3.33
C PHE A 22 5.53 -6.74 3.77
N PHE A 23 4.69 -7.74 4.08
CA PHE A 23 5.19 -9.07 4.46
C PHE A 23 5.82 -9.84 3.29
N ILE A 24 5.31 -9.69 2.06
CA ILE A 24 5.96 -10.21 0.85
C ILE A 24 7.39 -9.66 0.75
N ALA A 25 7.58 -8.35 0.94
CA ALA A 25 8.90 -7.72 0.90
C ALA A 25 9.82 -8.23 2.03
N VAL A 26 9.30 -8.44 3.24
CA VAL A 26 10.05 -9.05 4.36
C VAL A 26 10.53 -10.45 3.98
N ILE A 27 9.65 -11.30 3.46
CA ILE A 27 9.96 -12.70 3.16
C ILE A 27 10.94 -12.81 2.00
N LEU A 28 10.72 -12.05 0.92
CA LEU A 28 11.67 -11.99 -0.19
C LEU A 28 13.05 -11.50 0.27
N ALA A 29 13.12 -10.53 1.18
CA ALA A 29 14.38 -10.03 1.72
C ALA A 29 15.11 -11.04 2.64
N MET A 30 14.42 -12.07 3.14
CA MET A 30 15.04 -13.19 3.85
C MET A 30 15.63 -14.24 2.90
N HIS A 31 15.03 -14.44 1.73
CA HIS A 31 15.45 -15.43 0.74
C HIS A 31 16.46 -14.89 -0.27
N HIS A 32 16.44 -13.58 -0.51
CA HIS A 32 17.20 -12.93 -1.58
C HIS A 32 17.97 -11.71 -1.08
N SER A 33 18.82 -11.16 -1.95
CA SER A 33 19.58 -9.96 -1.61
C SER A 33 18.65 -8.76 -1.41
N ARG A 34 18.68 -8.20 -0.20
CA ARG A 34 17.88 -7.04 0.24
C ARG A 34 17.82 -5.89 -0.77
N ARG A 35 18.95 -5.55 -1.40
CA ARG A 35 19.03 -4.44 -2.36
C ARG A 35 18.20 -4.69 -3.63
N LEU A 36 18.23 -5.92 -4.15
CA LEU A 36 17.45 -6.28 -5.34
C LEU A 36 15.96 -6.38 -5.03
N VAL A 37 15.61 -6.94 -3.87
CA VAL A 37 14.22 -6.99 -3.40
C VAL A 37 13.69 -5.57 -3.24
N PHE A 38 14.42 -4.70 -2.55
CA PHE A 38 14.05 -3.29 -2.41
C PHE A 38 13.84 -2.62 -3.78
N ALA A 39 14.79 -2.76 -4.72
CA ALA A 39 14.65 -2.17 -6.05
C ALA A 39 13.42 -2.70 -6.82
N GLY A 40 13.15 -4.01 -6.75
CA GLY A 40 11.98 -4.62 -7.42
C GLY A 40 10.65 -4.18 -6.81
N VAL A 41 10.56 -4.17 -5.47
CA VAL A 41 9.37 -3.72 -4.73
C VAL A 41 9.09 -2.25 -5.01
N ILE A 42 10.10 -1.36 -4.93
CA ILE A 42 9.92 0.06 -5.23
C ILE A 42 9.49 0.28 -6.68
N ALA A 43 10.09 -0.43 -7.62
CA ALA A 43 9.71 -0.33 -9.03
C ALA A 43 8.24 -0.73 -9.25
N ALA A 44 7.77 -1.81 -8.59
CA ALA A 44 6.38 -2.24 -8.65
C ALA A 44 5.43 -1.20 -8.04
N LEU A 45 5.70 -0.75 -6.81
CA LEU A 45 4.88 0.22 -6.10
C LEU A 45 4.84 1.57 -6.83
N ALA A 46 5.95 2.01 -7.41
CA ALA A 46 6.01 3.22 -8.22
C ALA A 46 5.21 3.06 -9.53
N ALA A 47 5.33 1.93 -10.23
CA ALA A 47 4.55 1.65 -11.43
C ALA A 47 3.04 1.64 -11.12
N MET A 48 2.66 1.01 -10.01
CA MET A 48 1.28 0.97 -9.53
C MET A 48 0.78 2.38 -9.18
N THR A 49 1.56 3.16 -8.43
CA THR A 49 1.23 4.55 -8.08
C THR A 49 1.02 5.41 -9.32
N ILE A 50 1.92 5.32 -10.31
CA ILE A 50 1.81 6.09 -11.56
C ILE A 50 0.53 5.69 -12.31
N LEU A 51 0.23 4.40 -12.39
CA LEU A 51 -1.00 3.91 -13.03
C LEU A 51 -2.25 4.45 -12.31
N SER A 52 -2.29 4.39 -10.98
CA SER A 52 -3.37 4.95 -10.16
C SER A 52 -3.55 6.45 -10.38
N VAL A 53 -2.45 7.19 -10.43
CA VAL A 53 -2.48 8.64 -10.66
C VAL A 53 -2.97 8.96 -12.06
N VAL A 54 -2.53 8.23 -13.09
CA VAL A 54 -3.03 8.40 -14.46
C VAL A 54 -4.53 8.13 -14.53
N LEU A 55 -5.01 7.07 -13.87
CA LEU A 55 -6.45 6.80 -13.77
C LEU A 55 -7.19 7.93 -13.01
N GLY A 56 -6.63 8.45 -11.93
CA GLY A 56 -7.19 9.60 -11.20
C GLY A 56 -7.26 10.85 -12.07
N GLN A 57 -6.25 11.11 -12.90
CA GLN A 57 -6.25 12.21 -13.87
C GLN A 57 -7.25 11.99 -15.02
N ALA A 58 -7.59 10.75 -15.37
CA ALA A 58 -8.71 10.48 -16.27
C ALA A 58 -10.06 10.77 -15.58
N VAL A 59 -10.20 10.40 -14.30
CA VAL A 59 -11.39 10.70 -13.48
C VAL A 59 -11.57 12.19 -13.26
N SER A 60 -10.49 12.98 -13.23
CA SER A 60 -10.54 14.45 -13.03
C SER A 60 -11.22 15.22 -14.17
N ILE A 61 -11.51 14.56 -15.30
CA ILE A 61 -12.33 15.11 -16.39
C ILE A 61 -13.80 15.27 -15.97
N LEU A 62 -14.26 14.50 -14.98
CA LEU A 62 -15.61 14.60 -14.45
C LEU A 62 -15.82 15.91 -13.67
N PRO A 63 -17.07 16.40 -13.56
CA PRO A 63 -17.35 17.58 -12.75
C PRO A 63 -16.91 17.40 -11.30
N LYS A 64 -16.21 18.41 -10.76
CA LYS A 64 -15.60 18.38 -9.41
C LYS A 64 -16.56 17.98 -8.29
N VAL A 65 -17.83 18.36 -8.40
CA VAL A 65 -18.88 18.02 -7.42
C VAL A 65 -19.01 16.50 -7.26
N TYR A 66 -18.96 15.73 -8.35
CA TYR A 66 -19.06 14.27 -8.28
C TYR A 66 -17.80 13.65 -7.69
N ILE A 67 -16.62 14.17 -8.07
CA ILE A 67 -15.33 13.69 -7.57
C ILE A 67 -15.26 13.91 -6.06
N HIS A 68 -15.63 15.10 -5.60
CA HIS A 68 -15.61 15.49 -4.20
C HIS A 68 -16.52 14.58 -3.34
N HIS A 69 -17.76 14.35 -3.77
CA HIS A 69 -18.66 13.44 -3.04
C HIS A 69 -18.20 11.99 -3.10
N ALA A 70 -17.64 11.54 -4.23
CA ALA A 70 -17.08 10.20 -4.37
C ALA A 70 -15.87 9.99 -3.44
N GLU A 71 -14.96 10.97 -3.37
CA GLU A 71 -13.80 10.98 -2.48
C GLU A 71 -14.23 10.86 -1.01
N ILE A 72 -15.18 11.70 -0.57
CA ILE A 72 -15.72 11.64 0.80
C ILE A 72 -16.34 10.27 1.08
N ALA A 73 -17.20 9.77 0.19
CA ALA A 73 -17.88 8.49 0.37
C ALA A 73 -16.88 7.33 0.45
N LEU A 74 -15.84 7.35 -0.40
CA LEU A 74 -14.79 6.34 -0.46
C LEU A 74 -13.94 6.34 0.80
N PHE A 75 -13.49 7.51 1.25
CA PHE A 75 -12.69 7.62 2.47
C PHE A 75 -13.47 7.25 3.73
N LEU A 76 -14.72 7.70 3.86
CA LEU A 76 -15.58 7.30 4.97
C LEU A 76 -15.90 5.81 4.93
N GLY A 77 -16.22 5.27 3.75
CA GLY A 77 -16.54 3.86 3.55
C GLY A 77 -15.39 2.93 3.92
N PHE A 78 -14.18 3.21 3.41
CA PHE A 78 -12.99 2.44 3.79
C PHE A 78 -12.61 2.65 5.25
N GLY A 79 -12.74 3.85 5.79
CA GLY A 79 -12.47 4.13 7.20
C GLY A 79 -13.36 3.30 8.14
N ILE A 80 -14.67 3.28 7.90
CA ILE A 80 -15.62 2.45 8.66
C ILE A 80 -15.31 0.97 8.48
N LYS A 81 -15.05 0.51 7.25
CA LYS A 81 -14.72 -0.89 6.96
C LYS A 81 -13.47 -1.32 7.74
N LEU A 82 -12.39 -0.55 7.70
CA LEU A 82 -11.15 -0.85 8.41
C LEU A 82 -11.34 -0.90 9.92
N LEU A 83 -12.09 0.04 10.50
CA LEU A 83 -12.41 -0.01 11.94
C LEU A 83 -13.26 -1.23 12.30
N TYR A 84 -14.20 -1.62 11.43
CA TYR A 84 -14.98 -2.83 11.60
C TYR A 84 -14.09 -4.07 11.54
N ASP A 85 -13.23 -4.20 10.53
CA ASP A 85 -12.29 -5.31 10.36
C ASP A 85 -11.37 -5.41 11.60
N ALA A 86 -10.79 -4.30 12.04
CA ALA A 86 -9.95 -4.23 13.24
C ALA A 86 -10.69 -4.61 14.53
N SER A 87 -12.00 -4.35 14.62
CA SER A 87 -12.82 -4.74 15.78
C SER A 87 -13.06 -6.25 15.86
N ARG A 88 -13.02 -6.95 14.72
CA ARG A 88 -13.20 -8.40 14.62
C ARG A 88 -11.89 -9.17 14.74
N MET A 89 -10.75 -8.50 14.58
CA MET A 89 -9.44 -9.11 14.77
C MET A 89 -9.16 -9.41 16.26
N PRO A 90 -8.55 -10.56 16.60
CA PRO A 90 -8.15 -10.88 17.97
C PRO A 90 -7.21 -9.81 18.54
N ALA A 91 -7.30 -9.53 19.85
CA ALA A 91 -6.48 -8.49 20.50
C ALA A 91 -4.98 -8.85 20.56
N PHE A 92 -4.65 -10.14 20.44
CA PHE A 92 -3.29 -10.67 20.56
C PHE A 92 -3.04 -11.81 19.57
N SER A 93 -3.12 -11.52 18.29
CA SER A 93 -2.40 -12.26 17.26
C SER A 93 -1.54 -11.27 16.50
N CYS A 94 -0.23 -11.50 16.44
CA CYS A 94 0.46 -11.13 15.22
C CYS A 94 -0.13 -12.08 14.19
N ASP A 95 -0.93 -11.54 13.27
CA ASP A 95 -1.76 -12.37 12.43
C ASP A 95 -0.87 -13.24 11.56
N LYS A 96 -0.83 -14.52 11.93
CA LYS A 96 -0.13 -15.54 11.17
C LYS A 96 -0.73 -15.66 9.78
N GLU A 97 -2.00 -15.29 9.61
CA GLU A 97 -2.72 -15.36 8.34
C GLU A 97 -2.07 -14.47 7.27
N VAL A 98 -1.86 -13.16 7.50
CA VAL A 98 -1.22 -12.29 6.50
C VAL A 98 0.23 -12.70 6.23
N VAL A 99 0.94 -13.16 7.25
CA VAL A 99 2.30 -13.71 7.08
C VAL A 99 2.29 -15.01 6.26
N GLU A 100 1.34 -15.91 6.52
CA GLU A 100 1.18 -17.19 5.84
C GLU A 100 0.74 -16.99 4.38
N GLU A 101 -0.16 -16.03 4.12
CA GLU A 101 -0.53 -15.62 2.76
C GLU A 101 0.68 -15.10 1.98
N ALA A 102 1.49 -14.24 2.61
CA ALA A 102 2.72 -13.73 1.99
C ALA A 102 3.74 -14.85 1.77
N GLU A 103 3.90 -15.78 2.72
CA GLU A 103 4.76 -16.96 2.56
C GLU A 103 4.28 -17.88 1.44
N ALA A 104 2.97 -18.11 1.35
CA ALA A 104 2.38 -18.94 0.31
C ALA A 104 2.61 -18.33 -1.08
N ALA A 105 2.42 -17.01 -1.22
CA ALA A 105 2.68 -16.29 -2.46
C ALA A 105 4.15 -16.40 -2.90
N VAL A 106 5.10 -16.22 -1.96
CA VAL A 106 6.53 -16.36 -2.25
C VAL A 106 6.90 -17.80 -2.60
N LYS A 107 6.41 -18.80 -1.85
CA LYS A 107 6.67 -20.23 -2.15
C LYS A 107 6.14 -20.65 -3.52
N GLN A 108 4.98 -20.13 -3.93
CA GLN A 108 4.42 -20.39 -5.25
C GLN A 108 5.27 -19.78 -6.36
N ALA A 109 5.76 -18.54 -6.19
CA ALA A 109 6.68 -17.93 -7.15
C ALA A 109 8.04 -18.65 -7.21
N ASP A 110 8.57 -19.06 -6.05
CA ASP A 110 9.81 -19.85 -5.95
C ASP A 110 9.72 -21.17 -6.75
N MET A 111 8.56 -21.84 -6.75
CA MET A 111 8.35 -23.08 -7.50
C MET A 111 8.37 -22.89 -9.02
N GLN A 112 8.00 -21.71 -9.51
CA GLN A 112 7.94 -21.41 -10.95
C GLN A 112 9.29 -20.96 -11.51
N LEU A 113 10.27 -20.65 -10.65
CA LEU A 113 11.56 -20.10 -11.05
C LEU A 113 12.71 -21.14 -10.95
N PRO A 114 13.75 -21.02 -11.80
CA PRO A 114 14.91 -21.91 -11.75
C PRO A 114 15.67 -21.77 -10.42
N LYS A 115 16.17 -22.91 -9.88
CA LYS A 115 16.87 -22.99 -8.56
C LYS A 115 18.05 -22.02 -8.38
N LYS A 116 18.68 -21.54 -9.46
CA LYS A 116 19.76 -20.56 -9.41
C LYS A 116 19.26 -19.24 -9.99
N LYS A 117 18.72 -18.38 -9.13
CA LYS A 117 18.19 -17.07 -9.53
C LYS A 117 19.34 -16.10 -9.81
N ASN A 118 19.35 -15.53 -11.02
CA ASN A 118 20.20 -14.38 -11.32
C ASN A 118 19.53 -13.09 -10.77
N ALA A 119 20.26 -11.97 -10.78
CA ALA A 119 19.76 -10.71 -10.24
C ALA A 119 18.44 -10.25 -10.89
N LEU A 120 18.29 -10.49 -12.20
CA LEU A 120 17.08 -10.14 -12.94
C LEU A 120 15.87 -10.98 -12.51
N ALA A 121 16.05 -12.28 -12.24
CA ALA A 121 14.97 -13.13 -11.75
C ALA A 121 14.44 -12.65 -10.39
N ILE A 122 15.34 -12.28 -9.46
CA ILE A 122 14.96 -11.73 -8.15
C ILE A 122 14.20 -10.41 -8.30
N LEU A 123 14.69 -9.51 -9.17
CA LEU A 123 14.02 -8.24 -9.45
C LEU A 123 12.62 -8.46 -10.04
N THR A 124 12.51 -9.36 -11.01
CA THR A 124 11.25 -9.65 -11.71
C THR A 124 10.24 -10.30 -10.77
N GLU A 125 10.69 -11.23 -9.93
CA GLU A 125 9.85 -11.87 -8.93
C GLU A 125 9.32 -10.86 -7.90
N ALA A 126 10.22 -10.06 -7.31
CA ALA A 126 9.82 -9.02 -6.36
C ALA A 126 8.86 -8.01 -7.01
N PHE A 127 9.12 -7.62 -8.25
CA PHE A 127 8.26 -6.73 -8.99
C PHE A 127 6.86 -7.35 -9.22
N VAL A 128 6.80 -8.55 -9.81
CA VAL A 128 5.52 -9.18 -10.20
C VAL A 128 4.70 -9.53 -8.97
N LEU A 129 5.31 -10.10 -7.94
CA LEU A 129 4.60 -10.46 -6.71
C LEU A 129 4.00 -9.24 -6.02
N THR A 130 4.79 -8.18 -5.84
CA THR A 130 4.29 -6.94 -5.23
C THR A 130 3.23 -6.29 -6.10
N PHE A 131 3.46 -6.14 -7.41
CA PHE A 131 2.51 -5.49 -8.32
C PHE A 131 1.17 -6.23 -8.38
N MET A 132 1.18 -7.56 -8.41
CA MET A 132 -0.05 -8.37 -8.40
C MET A 132 -0.75 -8.35 -7.06
N ALA A 133 -0.01 -8.25 -5.95
CA ALA A 133 -0.60 -8.17 -4.63
C ALA A 133 -1.27 -6.82 -4.35
N GLU A 134 -0.79 -5.72 -4.95
CA GLU A 134 -1.42 -4.39 -4.89
C GLU A 134 -2.54 -4.18 -5.92
N TRP A 135 -2.75 -5.13 -6.83
CA TRP A 135 -3.67 -4.90 -7.93
C TRP A 135 -5.13 -4.91 -7.47
N GLY A 136 -5.79 -3.76 -7.58
CA GLY A 136 -7.17 -3.51 -7.23
C GLY A 136 -7.39 -3.31 -5.72
N ASP A 137 -6.33 -3.01 -4.99
CA ASP A 137 -6.39 -2.89 -3.53
C ASP A 137 -7.01 -1.55 -3.06
N ARG A 138 -7.11 -1.38 -1.74
CA ARG A 138 -7.71 -0.19 -1.13
C ARG A 138 -6.88 1.06 -1.36
N THR A 139 -5.55 0.96 -1.26
CA THR A 139 -4.65 2.11 -1.38
C THR A 139 -4.53 2.57 -2.83
N GLN A 140 -4.65 1.66 -3.80
CA GLN A 140 -4.81 1.99 -5.22
C GLN A 140 -6.05 2.86 -5.43
N ILE A 141 -7.22 2.41 -4.96
CA ILE A 141 -8.49 3.13 -5.13
C ILE A 141 -8.43 4.51 -4.44
N ALA A 142 -7.84 4.58 -3.24
CA ALA A 142 -7.67 5.83 -2.52
C ALA A 142 -6.67 6.78 -3.21
N THR A 143 -5.62 6.25 -3.85
CA THR A 143 -4.66 7.03 -4.65
C THR A 143 -5.33 7.61 -5.90
N ILE A 144 -6.20 6.84 -6.57
CA ILE A 144 -7.01 7.33 -7.69
C ILE A 144 -7.88 8.50 -7.25
N ALA A 145 -8.60 8.36 -6.12
CA ALA A 145 -9.46 9.41 -5.59
C ALA A 145 -8.67 10.68 -5.23
N LEU A 146 -7.55 10.54 -4.50
CA LEU A 146 -6.67 11.66 -4.18
C LEU A 146 -6.14 12.34 -5.45
N ALA A 147 -5.68 11.57 -6.43
CA ALA A 147 -5.14 12.13 -7.67
C ALA A 147 -6.22 12.79 -8.55
N ALA A 148 -7.50 12.41 -8.41
CA ALA A 148 -8.60 13.04 -9.12
C ALA A 148 -8.97 14.41 -8.54
N GLY A 149 -8.97 14.55 -7.21
CA GLY A 149 -9.31 15.80 -6.51
C GLY A 149 -8.13 16.75 -6.27
N ASN A 150 -6.90 16.22 -6.26
CA ASN A 150 -5.71 16.96 -5.83
C ASN A 150 -4.63 17.02 -6.92
N ASN A 151 -3.49 17.64 -6.59
CA ASN A 151 -2.36 17.65 -7.50
C ASN A 151 -1.67 16.27 -7.59
N ALA A 152 -1.90 15.60 -8.72
CA ALA A 152 -0.88 15.03 -9.60
C ALA A 152 0.46 14.58 -8.95
N ILE A 153 1.42 15.50 -9.10
CA ILE A 153 2.82 15.34 -8.75
C ILE A 153 2.98 15.22 -7.24
N GLY A 154 2.22 16.01 -6.47
CA GLY A 154 2.17 15.90 -5.01
C GLY A 154 1.77 14.50 -4.56
N VAL A 155 0.64 13.99 -5.03
CA VAL A 155 0.17 12.63 -4.69
C VAL A 155 1.22 11.59 -5.09
N THR A 156 1.72 11.65 -6.33
CA THR A 156 2.71 10.70 -6.85
C THR A 156 3.98 10.65 -5.99
N THR A 157 4.58 11.81 -5.72
CA THR A 157 5.84 11.88 -4.98
C THR A 157 5.67 11.53 -3.51
N GLY A 158 4.55 11.92 -2.89
CA GLY A 158 4.22 11.54 -1.52
C GLY A 158 3.99 10.04 -1.38
N ALA A 159 3.19 9.45 -2.27
CA ALA A 159 2.89 8.02 -2.28
C ALA A 159 4.14 7.16 -2.53
N ILE A 160 4.95 7.49 -3.54
CA ILE A 160 6.21 6.75 -3.81
C ILE A 160 7.16 6.84 -2.61
N LEU A 161 7.27 7.99 -1.96
CA LEU A 161 8.09 8.11 -0.75
C LEU A 161 7.53 7.26 0.40
N GLY A 162 6.21 7.24 0.59
CA GLY A 162 5.56 6.37 1.58
C GLY A 162 5.83 4.89 1.34
N HIS A 163 5.66 4.43 0.09
CA HIS A 163 6.03 3.07 -0.31
C HIS A 163 7.52 2.80 -0.06
N ALA A 164 8.39 3.78 -0.32
CA ALA A 164 9.82 3.64 -0.06
C ALA A 164 10.16 3.47 1.42
N ILE A 165 9.45 4.18 2.30
CA ILE A 165 9.58 4.01 3.74
C ILE A 165 9.12 2.61 4.15
N CYS A 166 7.93 2.18 3.72
CA CYS A 166 7.41 0.85 4.04
C CYS A 166 8.32 -0.28 3.55
N ALA A 167 8.77 -0.21 2.30
CA ALA A 167 9.69 -1.19 1.72
C ALA A 167 11.05 -1.20 2.44
N ALA A 168 11.59 -0.04 2.82
CA ALA A 168 12.84 0.03 3.57
C ALA A 168 12.70 -0.65 4.94
N VAL A 169 11.60 -0.36 5.66
CA VAL A 169 11.30 -0.99 6.95
C VAL A 169 11.19 -2.51 6.80
N ALA A 170 10.42 -2.98 5.81
CA ALA A 170 10.24 -4.41 5.53
C ALA A 170 11.58 -5.12 5.24
N VAL A 171 12.34 -4.60 4.27
CA VAL A 171 13.59 -5.21 3.80
C VAL A 171 14.69 -5.17 4.87
N ILE A 172 14.76 -4.11 5.68
CA ILE A 172 15.76 -3.97 6.74
C ILE A 172 15.39 -4.83 7.95
N GLY A 173 14.13 -4.80 8.39
CA GLY A 173 13.76 -5.45 9.65
C GLY A 173 13.63 -6.97 9.53
N GLY A 174 13.47 -7.53 8.32
CA GLY A 174 13.59 -8.96 8.06
C GLY A 174 12.81 -9.83 9.06
N ARG A 175 13.42 -10.94 9.52
CA ARG A 175 12.79 -11.89 10.45
C ARG A 175 12.42 -11.28 11.82
N MET A 176 12.92 -10.09 12.17
CA MET A 176 12.63 -9.44 13.46
C MET A 176 11.26 -8.74 13.49
N LEU A 177 10.73 -8.36 12.32
CA LEU A 177 9.39 -7.75 12.20
C LEU A 177 8.29 -8.82 12.10
N ALA A 178 8.60 -9.99 11.57
CA ALA A 178 7.70 -11.13 11.51
C ALA A 178 7.30 -11.54 12.95
N GLY A 179 6.04 -11.28 13.31
CA GLY A 179 5.52 -11.58 14.65
C GLY A 179 5.66 -10.48 15.70
N ARG A 180 5.98 -9.23 15.31
CA ARG A 180 5.94 -8.06 16.23
C ARG A 180 5.00 -6.94 15.80
N ILE A 181 4.55 -6.97 14.56
CA ILE A 181 3.60 -6.01 14.03
C ILE A 181 2.18 -6.55 14.28
N SER A 182 1.36 -5.74 14.95
CA SER A 182 -0.06 -6.04 15.14
C SER A 182 -0.87 -5.46 14.00
N GLU A 183 -1.33 -6.33 13.10
CA GLU A 183 -2.21 -5.97 11.97
C GLU A 183 -3.46 -5.26 12.47
N ARG A 184 -4.07 -5.72 13.56
CA ARG A 184 -5.20 -5.05 14.21
C ARG A 184 -4.93 -3.58 14.51
N LYS A 185 -3.76 -3.26 15.07
CA LYS A 185 -3.42 -1.85 15.40
C LYS A 185 -3.23 -1.03 14.13
N LEU A 186 -2.57 -1.58 13.12
CA LEU A 186 -2.31 -0.87 11.86
C LEU A 186 -3.60 -0.67 11.06
N THR A 187 -4.46 -1.68 10.98
CA THR A 187 -5.80 -1.60 10.40
C THR A 187 -6.66 -0.56 11.13
N PHE A 188 -6.60 -0.51 12.47
CA PHE A 188 -7.31 0.50 13.25
C PHE A 188 -6.82 1.93 12.97
N ILE A 189 -5.50 2.14 12.96
CA ILE A 189 -4.89 3.45 12.67
C ILE A 189 -5.20 3.87 11.23
N GLY A 190 -5.10 2.95 10.27
CA GLY A 190 -5.50 3.17 8.88
C GLY A 190 -6.96 3.57 8.77
N GLY A 191 -7.87 2.85 9.45
CA GLY A 191 -9.29 3.20 9.47
C GLY A 191 -9.55 4.61 10.01
N PHE A 192 -8.88 4.99 11.10
CA PHE A 192 -8.96 6.35 11.63
C PHE A 192 -8.42 7.40 10.64
N LEU A 193 -7.31 7.11 9.96
CA LEU A 193 -6.73 8.01 8.97
C LEU A 193 -7.65 8.21 7.75
N PHE A 194 -8.27 7.13 7.25
CA PHE A 194 -9.27 7.20 6.18
C PHE A 194 -10.48 8.04 6.59
N LEU A 195 -11.01 7.88 7.82
CA LEU A 195 -12.07 8.73 8.34
C LEU A 195 -11.65 10.20 8.42
N LEU A 196 -10.43 10.46 8.89
CA LEU A 196 -9.88 11.82 8.98
C LEU A 196 -9.83 12.46 7.59
N PHE A 197 -9.33 11.77 6.57
CA PHE A 197 -9.34 12.29 5.19
C PHE A 197 -10.75 12.54 4.67
N GLY A 198 -11.71 11.65 4.96
CA GLY A 198 -13.11 11.86 4.58
C GLY A 198 -13.73 13.10 5.22
N VAL A 199 -13.43 13.35 6.50
CA VAL A 199 -13.89 14.55 7.23
C VAL A 199 -13.19 15.81 6.70
N VAL A 200 -11.88 15.77 6.46
CA VAL A 200 -11.14 16.91 5.89
C VAL A 200 -11.70 17.26 4.51
N ALA A 201 -11.89 16.26 3.64
CA ALA A 201 -12.51 16.46 2.33
C ALA A 201 -13.90 17.10 2.46
N ALA A 202 -14.74 16.64 3.41
CA ALA A 202 -16.06 17.22 3.62
C ALA A 202 -16.04 18.69 4.10
N ILE A 203 -15.00 19.10 4.83
CA ILE A 203 -14.86 20.47 5.34
C ILE A 203 -14.27 21.41 4.27
N GLU A 204 -13.34 20.94 3.44
CA GLU A 204 -12.67 21.77 2.43
C GLU A 204 -13.63 22.23 1.30
N GLY A 205 -14.79 21.57 1.14
CA GLY A 205 -15.80 21.94 0.14
C GLY A 205 -15.37 21.66 -1.31
N ALA A 206 -16.33 21.70 -2.23
CA ALA A 206 -16.13 21.41 -3.66
C ALA A 206 -15.62 22.61 -4.47
#